data_AF-A0A6G2K7D0-F1
#
_entry.id   AF-A0A6G2K7D0-F1
#
_cell.length_a   1.000
_cell.length_b   1.000
_cell.length_c   1.000
_cell.angle_alpha   90.00
_cell.angle_beta   90.00
_cell.angle_gamma   90.00
#
_symmetry.space_group_name_H-M   'P 1'
#
loop_
_entity.id
_entity.type
_entity.pdbx_description
1 polymer ?
#
loop_
_entity_poly.entity_id
_entity_poly.type
_entity_poly.pdbx_seq_one_letter_code
_entity_poly.pdbx_strand_id
1 'polypeptide(L)' 'MKKIPKKKLKILMAVFLGTGIWGIFLGMILPLTSSFPMYITILGVTQLGLGGFFGWRYLTQEPDINNDDNKRRRRKRYR' A
#
# COMPACT_ATOMS: atom_id res chain seq x y z
N MET A 1 -12.14 -12.03 -15.77
CA MET A 1 -11.65 -10.80 -15.12
C MET A 1 -10.14 -10.90 -14.93
N LYS A 2 -9.36 -9.92 -15.41
CA LYS A 2 -7.89 -9.97 -15.40
C LYS A 2 -7.38 -9.73 -13.98
N LYS A 3 -6.77 -10.73 -13.34
CA LYS A 3 -6.24 -10.61 -11.96
C LYS A 3 -5.15 -9.54 -11.93
N ILE A 4 -5.30 -8.54 -11.05
CA ILE A 4 -4.31 -7.48 -10.85
C ILE A 4 -3.05 -8.13 -10.25
N PRO A 5 -1.84 -7.87 -10.77
CA PRO A 5 -0.62 -8.48 -10.26
C PRO A 5 -0.35 -8.06 -8.81
N LYS A 6 -0.18 -9.05 -7.93
CA LYS A 6 0.02 -8.88 -6.48
C LYS A 6 1.12 -7.92 -6.09
N LYS A 7 2.20 -7.88 -6.88
CA LYS A 7 3.31 -6.94 -6.66
C LYS A 7 2.86 -5.48 -6.67
N LYS A 8 1.99 -5.10 -7.62
CA LYS A 8 1.51 -3.72 -7.74
C LYS A 8 0.60 -3.36 -6.56
N LEU A 9 -0.23 -4.30 -6.11
CA LEU A 9 -1.11 -4.06 -4.98
C LEU A 9 -0.35 -3.96 -3.64
N LYS A 10 0.71 -4.76 -3.45
CA LYS A 10 1.60 -4.66 -2.30
C LYS A 10 2.31 -3.30 -2.24
N ILE A 11 2.81 -2.83 -3.38
CA ILE A 11 3.49 -1.52 -3.49
C ILE A 11 2.48 -0.40 -3.22
N LEU A 12 1.27 -0.49 -3.78
CA LEU A 12 0.20 0.50 -3.56
C LEU A 12 -0.16 0.61 -2.08
N MET A 13 -0.34 -0.51 -1.39
CA MET A 13 -0.60 -0.55 0.06
C MET A 13 0.54 0.12 0.85
N ALA A 14 1.80 -0.22 0.54
CA ALA A 14 2.96 0.31 1.26
C ALA A 14 3.12 1.83 1.07
N VAL A 15 2.86 2.34 -0.14
CA VAL A 15 2.93 3.78 -0.43
C VAL A 15 1.79 4.52 0.29
N PHE A 16 0.55 4.04 0.23
CA PHE A 16 -0.58 4.69 0.89
C PHE A 16 -0.42 4.73 2.42
N LEU A 17 0.00 3.62 3.04
CA LEU A 17 0.29 3.59 4.48
C LEU A 17 1.48 4.47 4.85
N GLY A 18 2.58 4.41 4.09
CA GLY A 18 3.77 5.21 4.34
C GLY A 18 3.49 6.71 4.26
N THR A 19 2.80 7.15 3.19
CA THR A 19 2.43 8.55 3.01
C THR A 19 1.40 9.00 4.05
N GLY A 20 0.45 8.15 4.44
CA GLY A 20 -0.53 8.45 5.50
C GLY A 20 0.13 8.68 6.87
N ILE A 21 1.02 7.78 7.30
CA ILE A 21 1.79 7.92 8.55
C ILE A 21 2.64 9.20 8.50
N TRP A 22 3.35 9.42 7.39
CA TRP A 22 4.18 10.60 7.20
C TRP A 22 3.38 11.90 7.25
N GLY A 23 2.20 11.93 6.63
CA GLY A 23 1.29 13.08 6.65
C GLY A 23 0.84 13.43 8.07
N ILE A 24 0.43 12.44 8.87
CA ILE A 24 0.04 12.66 10.27
C ILE A 24 1.23 13.17 11.09
N PHE A 25 2.42 12.61 10.89
CA PHE A 25 3.63 13.03 11.59
C PHE A 25 4.00 14.49 11.29
N LEU A 26 3.95 14.90 10.01
CA LEU A 26 4.17 16.29 9.61
C LEU A 26 3.09 17.22 10.16
N GLY A 27 1.83 16.80 10.14
CA GLY A 27 0.72 17.58 10.71
C GLY A 27 0.82 17.79 12.23
N MET A 28 1.59 16.96 12.93
CA MET A 28 1.80 17.10 14.38
C MET A 28 3.05 17.93 14.73
N ILE A 29 4.08 17.92 13.86
CA ILE A 29 5.34 18.65 14.07
C ILE A 29 5.25 20.12 13.62
N LEU A 30 4.44 20.40 12.60
CA LEU A 30 4.31 21.76 12.08
C LEU A 30 3.60 22.66 13.11
N PRO A 31 4.10 23.89 13.33
CA PRO A 31 3.50 24.80 14.31
C PRO A 31 2.04 25.12 13.95
N LEU A 32 1.15 25.01 14.93
CA LEU A 32 -0.30 25.25 14.83
C LEU A 32 -0.67 26.74 14.72
N THR A 33 0.17 27.56 14.09
CA THR A 33 -0.10 28.97 13.85
C THR A 33 -1.19 29.19 12.79
N SER A 34 -1.70 28.14 12.15
CA SER A 34 -2.78 28.20 11.16
C SER A 34 -3.62 26.91 11.21
N SER A 35 -4.82 26.92 10.62
CA SER A 35 -5.66 25.71 10.47
C SER A 35 -5.05 24.64 9.55
N PHE A 36 -3.91 24.94 8.91
CA PHE A 36 -3.19 24.10 7.96
C PHE A 36 -2.83 22.68 8.47
N PRO A 37 -2.35 22.49 9.71
CA PRO A 37 -2.00 21.17 10.25
C PRO A 37 -3.23 20.27 10.45
N MET A 38 -4.42 20.85 10.68
CA MET A 38 -5.67 20.12 10.78
C MET A 38 -6.06 19.49 9.44
N TYR A 39 -5.89 20.23 8.33
CA TYR A 39 -6.12 19.68 6.99
C TYR A 39 -5.13 18.55 6.66
N ILE A 40 -3.86 18.71 7.03
CA ILE A 40 -2.82 17.69 6.81
C ILE A 40 -3.14 16.40 7.60
N THR A 41 -3.58 16.51 8.85
CA THR A 41 -3.96 15.33 9.66
C THR A 41 -5.21 14.64 9.10
N ILE A 42 -6.24 15.38 8.67
CA ILE A 42 -7.43 14.80 8.00
C ILE A 42 -7.04 14.08 6.69
N LEU A 43 -6.15 14.69 5.90
CA LEU A 43 -5.61 14.07 4.68
C LEU A 43 -4.79 12.81 5.00
N GLY A 44 -3.99 12.83 6.06
CA GLY A 44 -3.22 11.67 6.52
C GLY A 44 -4.10 10.52 7.01
N VAL A 45 -5.16 10.81 7.75
CA VAL A 45 -6.17 9.81 8.19
C VAL A 45 -6.89 9.20 7.00
N THR A 46 -7.25 10.01 6.00
CA THR A 46 -7.89 9.52 4.77
C THR A 46 -6.96 8.58 3.99
N GLN A 47 -5.68 8.93 3.88
CA GLN A 47 -4.64 8.09 3.28
C GLN A 47 -4.46 6.75 4.02
N LEU A 48 -4.47 6.75 5.36
CA LEU A 48 -4.47 5.52 6.16
C LEU A 48 -5.71 4.66 5.91
N GLY A 49 -6.90 5.27 5.82
CA GLY A 49 -8.14 4.56 5.51
C GLY A 49 -8.10 3.86 4.16
N LEU A 50 -7.63 4.55 3.11
CA LEU A 50 -7.44 3.96 1.79
C LEU A 50 -6.34 2.88 1.81
N GLY A 51 -5.22 3.13 2.48
CA GLY A 51 -4.13 2.15 2.64
C GLY A 51 -4.60 0.87 3.34
N GLY A 52 -5.43 0.98 4.38
CA GLY A 52 -6.07 -0.14 5.06
C GLY A 52 -7.06 -0.88 4.16
N PHE A 53 -7.88 -0.17 3.38
CA PHE A 53 -8.80 -0.78 2.43
C PHE A 53 -8.08 -1.56 1.33
N PHE A 54 -7.00 -1.00 0.76
CA PHE A 54 -6.16 -1.71 -0.21
C PHE A 54 -5.40 -2.89 0.43
N GLY A 55 -5.00 -2.77 1.70
CA GLY A 55 -4.41 -3.86 2.48
C GLY A 55 -5.38 -5.01 2.72
N TRP A 56 -6.63 -4.71 3.09
CA TRP A 56 -7.71 -5.71 3.19
C TRP A 56 -7.92 -6.39 1.84
N ARG A 57 -8.02 -5.62 0.75
CA ARG A 57 -8.15 -6.18 -0.60
C ARG A 57 -6.96 -7.05 -1.01
N TYR A 58 -5.75 -6.71 -0.59
CA TYR A 58 -4.54 -7.49 -0.81
C TYR A 58 -4.57 -8.83 -0.05
N LEU A 59 -5.06 -8.83 1.19
CA LEU A 59 -5.26 -10.05 1.98
C LEU A 59 -6.35 -10.95 1.40
N THR A 60 -7.45 -10.37 0.89
CA THR A 60 -8.54 -11.14 0.24
C THR A 60 -8.19 -11.60 -1.17
N GLN A 61 -7.06 -11.18 -1.76
CA GLN A 61 -6.59 -11.74 -3.03
C GLN A 61 -5.90 -13.08 -2.78
N GLU A 62 -6.59 -14.18 -3.09
CA GLU A 62 -6.05 -15.55 -3.10
C GLU A 62 -4.62 -15.61 -3.67
N PRO A 63 -3.69 -16.40 -3.07
CA PRO A 63 -2.32 -16.60 -3.56
C PRO A 63 -2.29 -16.77 -5.08
N ASP A 64 -1.45 -15.99 -5.77
CA ASP A 64 -1.28 -16.15 -7.20
C ASP A 64 -0.29 -17.29 -7.37
N ILE A 65 -0.84 -18.51 -7.30
CA ILE A 65 -0.13 -19.79 -7.36
C ILE A 65 0.73 -19.89 -8.63
N ASN A 66 0.42 -19.10 -9.67
CA ASN A 66 1.09 -19.13 -10.97
C ASN A 66 2.50 -18.50 -10.99
N ASN A 67 2.84 -17.59 -10.06
CA ASN A 67 4.15 -16.96 -10.08
C ASN A 67 5.26 -17.91 -9.61
N ASP A 68 4.95 -18.80 -8.67
CA ASP A 68 5.90 -19.82 -8.22
C ASP A 68 6.11 -20.90 -9.27
N ASP A 69 5.06 -21.31 -9.99
CA ASP A 69 5.16 -22.31 -11.06
C ASP A 69 6.05 -21.85 -12.22
N ASN A 70 5.95 -20.59 -12.63
CA ASN A 70 6.82 -20.06 -13.69
C ASN A 70 8.28 -19.93 -13.24
N LYS A 71 8.53 -19.59 -11.96
CA LYS A 71 9.87 -19.54 -11.38
C LYS A 71 10.46 -20.95 -11.22
N ARG A 72 9.63 -21.94 -10.86
CA ARG A 72 9.99 -23.37 -10.80
C ARG A 72 10.30 -23.93 -12.19
N ARG A 73 9.49 -23.59 -13.21
CA ARG A 73 9.73 -23.97 -14.61
C ARG A 73 11.01 -23.35 -15.17
N ARG A 74 11.30 -22.09 -14.86
CA ARG A 74 12.57 -21.44 -15.25
C ARG A 74 13.79 -22.13 -14.63
N ARG A 75 13.72 -22.56 -13.37
CA ARG A 75 14.82 -23.30 -12.71
C ARG A 75 15.07 -24.69 -13.32
N LYS A 76 14.05 -25.35 -13.88
CA LYS A 76 14.20 -26.66 -14.55
C LYS A 76 14.76 -26.58 -15.96
N ARG A 77 14.76 -25.42 -16.63
CA ARG A 77 15.31 -25.25 -17.99
C ARG A 77 16.83 -24.99 -18.04
N TYR A 78 17.43 -24.70 -16.89
CA TYR A 78 18.88 -24.48 -16.75
C TYR A 78 19.60 -25.67 -16.08
N ARG A 79 18.93 -26.83 -16.03
CA ARG A 79 19.49 -28.07 -15.48
C ARG A 79 19.39 -29.17 -16.51
#